data_AF-A0A521DZ70-F1
#
_entry.id   AF-A0A521DZ70-F1
#
_cell.length_a   1.000
_cell.length_b   1.000
_cell.length_c   1.000
_cell.angle_alpha   90.00
_cell.angle_beta   90.00
_cell.angle_gamma   90.00
#
_symmetry.space_group_name_H-M   'P 1'
#
loop_
_entity.id
_entity.type
_entity.pdbx_description
1 polymer ?
#
loop_
_entity_poly.entity_id
_entity_poly.type
_entity_poly.pdbx_seq_one_letter_code
_entity_poly.pdbx_strand_id
1 'polypeptide(L)'
;MEIYTSPPLDVAAPGAAGGATVAVFDRADLIFHGVDHSGPSFTARVYLAHPEADAATPTTAEAGYAGCFTIFGHGGCVGTDDDHCNPKARTVDDFDLRMPHPLLPQTKVVTVTEALRRLGPVSQVTVTVVPVVPGETGPEVTDALSFTTLRLAVYRDDRRLEEDMEEEEAVSGSHPG
;
A
#
# COMPACT_ATOMS: atom_id res chain seq x y z
N MET A 1 4.33 13.76 7.70
CA MET A 1 4.97 14.07 6.40
C MET A 1 3.87 14.49 5.44
N GLU A 2 4.09 15.51 4.61
CA GLU A 2 3.05 16.05 3.71
C GLU A 2 2.80 15.19 2.48
N ILE A 3 3.83 14.82 1.72
CA ILE A 3 3.74 13.84 0.62
C ILE A 3 4.94 12.91 0.75
N TYR A 4 4.70 11.61 0.61
CA TYR A 4 5.76 10.61 0.62
C TYR A 4 6.00 10.11 -0.80
N THR A 5 7.25 10.16 -1.26
CA THR A 5 7.69 9.47 -2.49
C THR A 5 8.76 8.45 -2.13
N SER A 6 8.52 7.19 -2.47
CA SER A 6 9.44 6.11 -2.16
C SER A 6 10.70 6.17 -3.03
N PRO A 7 11.85 5.62 -2.57
CA PRO A 7 12.85 5.12 -3.51
C PRO A 7 12.22 4.06 -4.45
N PRO A 8 12.85 3.74 -5.59
CA PRO A 8 12.38 2.66 -6.46
C PRO A 8 12.24 1.34 -5.68
N LEU A 9 11.07 0.74 -5.75
CA LEU A 9 10.75 -0.55 -5.13
C LEU A 9 10.84 -1.65 -6.17
N ASP A 10 11.51 -2.76 -5.84
CA ASP A 10 11.61 -3.91 -6.74
C ASP A 10 10.25 -4.60 -6.91
N VAL A 11 9.92 -4.91 -8.16
CA VAL A 11 8.70 -5.62 -8.55
C VAL A 11 8.92 -7.14 -8.60
N ALA A 12 10.15 -7.61 -8.34
CA ALA A 12 10.51 -9.02 -8.34
C ALA A 12 10.06 -9.76 -7.07
N ALA A 13 9.58 -11.00 -7.24
CA ALA A 13 9.41 -11.91 -6.13
C ALA A 13 10.79 -12.25 -5.50
N PRO A 14 10.93 -12.23 -4.17
CA PRO A 14 12.18 -12.63 -3.53
C PRO A 14 12.47 -14.11 -3.87
N GLY A 15 13.60 -14.37 -4.53
CA GLY A 15 14.02 -15.71 -4.97
C GLY A 15 14.35 -15.85 -6.46
N ALA A 16 14.06 -14.85 -7.30
CA ALA A 16 14.49 -14.82 -8.69
C ALA A 16 16.00 -14.51 -8.80
N ALA A 17 16.83 -15.51 -8.53
CA ALA A 17 18.27 -15.42 -8.74
C ALA A 17 18.59 -15.41 -10.25
N GLY A 18 18.97 -14.24 -10.78
CA GLY A 18 19.65 -14.10 -12.06
C GLY A 18 18.75 -13.96 -13.28
N GLY A 19 18.71 -12.76 -13.85
CA GLY A 19 18.09 -12.46 -15.13
C GLY A 19 16.96 -11.44 -15.00
N ALA A 20 16.93 -10.45 -15.90
CA ALA A 20 15.89 -9.44 -16.02
C ALA A 20 14.58 -10.06 -16.53
N THR A 21 14.00 -10.99 -15.77
CA THR A 21 12.66 -11.52 -16.03
C THR A 21 11.67 -10.61 -15.34
N VAL A 22 10.77 -10.03 -16.13
CA VAL A 22 9.57 -9.35 -15.64
C VAL A 22 8.90 -10.27 -14.62
N ALA A 23 8.65 -9.77 -13.42
CA ALA A 23 8.02 -10.56 -12.39
C ALA A 23 6.61 -10.93 -12.85
N VAL A 24 6.37 -12.22 -13.09
CA VAL A 24 5.01 -12.74 -13.24
C VAL A 24 4.42 -12.82 -11.83
N PHE A 25 3.31 -12.14 -11.60
CA PHE A 25 2.58 -12.13 -10.33
C PHE A 25 1.07 -12.13 -10.54
N ASP A 26 0.35 -12.77 -9.62
CA ASP A 26 -1.11 -12.82 -9.60
C ASP A 26 -1.71 -11.67 -8.79
N ARG A 27 -0.97 -11.21 -7.78
CA ARG A 27 -1.37 -10.12 -6.91
C ARG A 27 -0.17 -9.28 -6.51
N ALA A 28 -0.38 -7.98 -6.38
CA ALA A 28 0.58 -7.06 -5.79
C ALA A 28 -0.10 -6.18 -4.74
N ASP A 29 0.50 -6.06 -3.56
CA ASP A 29 0.02 -5.24 -2.46
C ASP A 29 1.11 -4.27 -2.00
N LEU A 30 0.72 -3.03 -1.75
CA LEU A 30 1.50 -2.08 -0.97
C LEU A 30 1.09 -2.18 0.50
N ILE A 31 2.05 -2.51 1.35
CA ILE A 31 1.86 -2.74 2.78
C ILE A 31 2.55 -1.62 3.56
N PHE A 32 1.75 -0.85 4.28
CA PHE A 32 2.18 0.23 5.15
C PHE A 32 2.19 -0.28 6.58
N HIS A 33 3.38 -0.39 7.18
CA HIS A 33 3.55 -0.84 8.55
C HIS A 33 3.72 0.32 9.51
N GLY A 34 3.15 0.16 10.71
CA GLY A 34 3.29 1.14 11.78
C GLY A 34 2.62 2.47 11.45
N VAL A 35 1.48 2.44 10.76
CA VAL A 35 0.69 3.63 10.42
C VAL A 35 0.14 4.24 11.70
N ASP A 36 0.54 5.47 11.98
CA ASP A 36 -0.02 6.26 13.06
C ASP A 36 -1.43 6.73 12.70
N HIS A 37 -2.33 6.65 13.67
CA HIS A 37 -3.72 7.05 13.52
C HIS A 37 -4.21 7.89 14.72
N SER A 38 -3.32 8.33 15.61
CA SER A 38 -3.69 9.21 16.73
C SER A 38 -4.04 10.64 16.32
N GLY A 39 -3.60 11.06 15.13
CA GLY A 39 -3.78 12.42 14.59
C GLY A 39 -5.17 12.70 13.99
N PRO A 40 -5.29 13.69 13.08
CA PRO A 40 -6.54 13.98 12.37
C PRO A 40 -6.88 12.91 11.33
N SER A 41 -8.12 12.89 10.87
CA SER A 41 -8.56 12.01 9.78
C SER A 41 -8.05 12.49 8.43
N PHE A 42 -7.66 11.57 7.54
CA PHE A 42 -7.24 11.87 6.18
C PHE A 42 -7.40 10.64 5.27
N THR A 43 -7.32 10.85 3.95
CA THR A 43 -7.23 9.77 2.96
C THR A 43 -5.85 9.79 2.31
N ALA A 44 -5.09 8.70 2.43
CA ALA A 44 -3.82 8.51 1.71
C ALA A 44 -4.10 7.99 0.30
N ARG A 45 -4.03 8.87 -0.70
CA ARG A 45 -4.09 8.48 -2.12
C ARG A 45 -2.74 7.96 -2.57
N VAL A 46 -2.73 6.87 -3.32
CA VAL A 46 -1.51 6.19 -3.75
C VAL A 46 -1.41 6.22 -5.27
N TYR A 47 -0.24 6.63 -5.76
CA TYR A 47 0.09 6.72 -7.18
C TYR A 47 1.35 5.92 -7.48
N LEU A 48 1.38 5.23 -8.61
CA LEU A 48 2.56 4.54 -9.12
C LEU A 48 3.19 5.34 -10.26
N ALA A 49 4.51 5.37 -10.31
CA ALA A 49 5.29 6.03 -11.37
C ALA A 49 4.93 7.51 -11.62
N HIS A 50 4.41 8.20 -10.60
CA HIS A 50 4.05 9.63 -10.66
C HIS A 50 4.66 10.39 -9.47
N PRO A 51 5.98 10.68 -9.49
CA PRO A 51 6.68 11.30 -8.36
C PRO A 51 6.15 12.69 -7.99
N GLU A 52 5.58 13.41 -8.95
CA GLU A 52 5.04 14.77 -8.77
C GLU A 52 3.55 14.78 -8.38
N ALA A 53 2.98 13.66 -7.93
CA ALA A 53 1.57 13.60 -7.57
C ALA A 53 1.29 14.47 -6.32
N ASP A 54 0.21 15.23 -6.38
CA ASP A 54 -0.23 16.20 -5.38
C ASP A 54 -1.74 16.08 -5.10
N ALA A 55 -2.29 17.00 -4.30
CA ALA A 55 -3.71 16.96 -3.94
C ALA A 55 -4.67 17.21 -5.12
N ALA A 56 -4.21 17.92 -6.15
CA ALA A 56 -4.96 18.20 -7.37
C ALA A 56 -4.88 17.07 -8.40
N THR A 57 -3.93 16.15 -8.23
CA THR A 57 -3.73 15.01 -9.14
C THR A 57 -4.99 14.13 -9.19
N PRO A 58 -5.57 13.90 -10.39
CA PRO A 58 -6.80 13.14 -10.52
C PRO A 58 -6.68 11.71 -9.98
N THR A 59 -7.74 11.17 -9.39
CA THR A 59 -7.81 9.77 -8.95
C THR A 59 -8.19 8.83 -10.10
N THR A 60 -7.51 8.94 -11.24
CA THR A 60 -7.76 8.13 -12.45
C THR A 60 -6.57 7.24 -12.77
N ALA A 61 -6.82 6.18 -13.55
CA ALA A 61 -5.80 5.21 -13.91
C ALA A 61 -4.66 5.84 -14.74
N GLU A 62 -4.98 6.81 -15.59
CA GLU A 62 -4.04 7.53 -16.47
C GLU A 62 -3.10 8.45 -15.68
N ALA A 63 -3.58 8.98 -14.55
CA ALA A 63 -2.76 9.75 -13.62
C ALA A 63 -1.89 8.85 -12.72
N GLY A 64 -1.91 7.52 -12.92
CA GLY A 64 -1.15 6.56 -12.12
C GLY A 64 -1.82 6.20 -10.79
N TYR A 65 -3.09 6.56 -10.56
CA TYR A 65 -3.79 6.24 -9.32
C TYR A 65 -3.92 4.73 -9.14
N ALA A 66 -3.50 4.26 -7.98
CA ALA A 66 -3.41 2.84 -7.63
C ALA A 66 -4.34 2.42 -6.49
N GLY A 67 -4.93 3.40 -5.78
CA GLY A 67 -5.87 3.15 -4.69
C GLY A 67 -5.66 4.11 -3.54
N CYS A 68 -6.32 3.86 -2.42
CA CYS A 68 -6.15 4.64 -1.22
C CYS A 68 -6.46 3.83 0.05
N PHE A 69 -6.10 4.39 1.20
CA PHE A 69 -6.68 4.01 2.48
C PHE A 69 -7.06 5.26 3.27
N THR A 70 -8.03 5.12 4.17
CA THR A 70 -8.47 6.21 5.04
C THR A 70 -8.05 5.95 6.48
N ILE A 71 -7.59 7.01 7.13
CA ILE A 71 -7.39 7.06 8.58
C ILE A 71 -8.53 7.86 9.17
N PHE A 72 -9.28 7.20 10.06
CA PHE A 72 -10.25 7.86 10.93
C PHE A 72 -9.53 8.24 12.22
N GLY A 73 -8.83 9.37 12.16
CA GLY A 73 -8.04 9.89 13.26
C GLY A 73 -8.90 10.44 14.39
N HIS A 74 -8.31 10.50 15.58
CA HIS A 74 -9.01 10.82 16.83
C HIS A 74 -9.09 12.33 17.14
N GLY A 75 -8.47 13.20 16.31
CA GLY A 75 -8.65 14.65 16.39
C GLY A 75 -7.97 15.32 17.60
N GLY A 76 -7.05 14.61 18.27
CA GLY A 76 -6.32 15.10 19.45
C GLY A 76 -6.78 14.43 20.76
N CYS A 77 -5.98 14.57 21.80
CA CYS A 77 -6.29 14.03 23.13
C CYS A 77 -7.22 14.99 23.87
N VAL A 78 -8.40 14.52 24.30
CA VAL A 78 -9.29 15.29 25.17
C VAL A 78 -9.00 14.86 26.62
N GLY A 79 -8.05 15.54 27.26
CA GLY A 79 -7.57 15.26 28.63
C GLY A 79 -6.44 16.21 29.03
N THR A 80 -6.11 16.28 30.32
CA THR A 80 -5.06 17.19 30.84
C THR A 80 -3.64 16.66 30.67
N ASP A 81 -3.47 15.36 30.38
CA ASP A 81 -2.18 14.70 30.44
C ASP A 81 -1.91 13.89 29.16
N ASP A 82 -0.75 14.10 28.54
CA ASP A 82 -0.34 13.49 27.26
C ASP A 82 -0.19 11.95 27.32
N ASP A 83 -0.08 11.38 28.52
CA ASP A 83 0.18 9.95 28.73
C ASP A 83 -0.99 9.04 28.35
N HIS A 84 -2.24 9.56 28.37
CA HIS A 84 -3.43 8.76 28.08
C HIS A 84 -3.57 8.34 26.61
N CYS A 85 -3.04 9.17 25.71
CA CYS A 85 -3.11 8.95 24.27
C CYS A 85 -1.79 8.41 23.70
N ASN A 86 -0.72 8.35 24.51
CA ASN A 86 0.58 7.86 24.09
C ASN A 86 0.70 6.35 24.33
N PRO A 87 0.66 5.50 23.28
CA PRO A 87 0.80 4.05 23.46
C PRO A 87 2.14 3.65 24.08
N LYS A 88 3.18 4.50 24.02
CA LYS A 88 4.51 4.25 24.59
C LYS A 88 4.61 4.59 26.08
N ALA A 89 3.68 5.39 26.61
CA ALA A 89 3.67 5.74 28.04
C ALA A 89 3.22 4.55 28.91
N ARG A 90 2.52 3.58 28.30
CA ARG A 90 2.06 2.38 28.99
C ARG A 90 3.22 1.42 29.22
N THR A 91 3.50 1.13 30.49
CA THR A 91 4.33 -0.03 30.86
C THR A 91 3.55 -1.31 30.55
N VAL A 92 4.17 -2.22 29.81
CA VAL A 92 3.64 -3.52 29.43
C VAL A 92 4.59 -4.58 29.98
N ASP A 93 4.06 -5.57 30.68
CA ASP A 93 4.78 -6.75 31.15
C ASP A 93 4.06 -8.02 30.71
N ASP A 94 4.70 -9.18 30.92
CA ASP A 94 4.20 -10.49 30.47
C ASP A 94 2.85 -10.89 31.13
N PHE A 95 2.45 -10.21 32.19
CA PHE A 95 1.20 -10.44 32.91
C PHE A 95 0.18 -9.30 32.69
N ASP A 96 0.44 -8.35 31.78
CA ASP A 96 -0.52 -7.30 31.44
C ASP A 96 -1.70 -7.87 30.62
N LEU A 97 -2.78 -8.20 31.31
CA LEU A 97 -4.00 -8.76 30.72
C LEU A 97 -4.94 -7.70 30.11
N ARG A 98 -4.63 -6.40 30.24
CA ARG A 98 -5.49 -5.35 29.68
C ARG A 98 -5.38 -5.37 28.15
N MET A 99 -6.47 -5.03 27.47
CA MET A 99 -6.47 -4.93 26.00
C MET A 99 -5.33 -4.04 25.48
N PRO A 100 -4.80 -4.32 24.27
CA PRO A 100 -3.80 -3.47 23.63
C PRO A 100 -4.29 -2.01 23.55
N HIS A 101 -3.36 -1.06 23.60
CA HIS A 101 -3.70 0.36 23.52
C HIS A 101 -4.44 0.65 22.20
N PRO A 102 -5.59 1.37 22.21
CA PRO A 102 -6.37 1.61 21.00
C PRO A 102 -5.57 2.31 19.90
N LEU A 103 -4.63 3.17 20.29
CA LEU A 103 -3.72 3.90 19.39
C LEU A 103 -2.43 3.15 19.05
N LEU A 104 -2.37 1.82 19.22
CA LEU A 104 -1.26 1.07 18.65
C LEU A 104 -1.22 1.26 17.12
N PRO A 105 -0.02 1.47 16.54
CA PRO A 105 0.13 1.64 15.10
C PRO A 105 -0.47 0.48 14.30
N GLN A 106 -1.10 0.79 13.17
CA GLN A 106 -1.81 -0.19 12.35
C GLN A 106 -1.00 -0.61 11.12
N THR A 107 -1.36 -1.75 10.53
CA THR A 107 -0.93 -2.10 9.17
C THR A 107 -2.07 -1.74 8.21
N LYS A 108 -1.74 -1.07 7.10
CA LYS A 108 -2.68 -0.79 5.99
C LYS A 108 -2.18 -1.47 4.73
N VAL A 109 -3.10 -2.00 3.94
CA VAL A 109 -2.79 -2.71 2.70
C VAL A 109 -3.60 -2.07 1.57
N VAL A 110 -2.92 -1.73 0.48
CA VAL A 110 -3.55 -1.28 -0.77
C VAL A 110 -3.18 -2.29 -1.85
N THR A 111 -4.17 -3.00 -2.39
CA THR A 111 -3.95 -3.91 -3.52
C THR A 111 -3.77 -3.08 -4.79
N VAL A 112 -2.62 -3.23 -5.43
CA VAL A 112 -2.19 -2.44 -6.60
C VAL A 112 -1.97 -3.30 -7.84
N THR A 113 -2.43 -4.55 -7.84
CA THR A 113 -2.26 -5.52 -8.94
C THR A 113 -2.52 -4.91 -10.31
N GLU A 114 -3.72 -4.34 -10.50
CA GLU A 114 -4.12 -3.79 -11.80
C GLU A 114 -3.38 -2.49 -12.14
N ALA A 115 -3.04 -1.68 -11.14
CA ALA A 115 -2.26 -0.47 -11.36
C ALA A 115 -0.84 -0.80 -11.82
N LEU A 116 -0.22 -1.81 -11.20
CA LEU A 116 1.11 -2.27 -11.56
C LEU A 116 1.13 -2.95 -12.94
N ARG A 117 0.11 -3.76 -13.26
CA ARG A 117 -0.06 -4.38 -14.59
C ARG A 117 -0.19 -3.35 -15.71
N ARG A 118 -0.89 -2.23 -15.48
CA ARG A 118 -1.04 -1.16 -16.48
C ARG A 118 0.28 -0.47 -16.84
N LEU A 119 1.28 -0.49 -15.97
CA LEU A 119 2.61 0.04 -16.29
C LEU A 119 3.37 -0.85 -17.28
N GLY A 120 2.89 -2.08 -17.51
CA GLY A 120 3.55 -3.07 -18.32
C GLY A 120 4.78 -3.68 -17.61
N PRO A 121 5.71 -4.27 -18.38
CA PRO A 121 6.87 -4.95 -17.82
C PRO A 121 7.87 -3.97 -17.18
N VAL A 122 7.82 -3.84 -15.86
CA VAL A 122 8.74 -3.02 -15.05
C VAL A 122 9.46 -3.86 -14.00
N SER A 123 10.75 -3.59 -13.77
CA SER A 123 11.54 -4.23 -12.70
C SER A 123 11.47 -3.47 -11.38
N GLN A 124 11.21 -2.17 -11.44
CA GLN A 124 11.10 -1.28 -10.29
C GLN A 124 9.97 -0.26 -10.50
N VAL A 125 9.39 0.22 -9.41
CA VAL A 125 8.34 1.23 -9.44
C VAL A 125 8.51 2.21 -8.28
N THR A 126 8.28 3.50 -8.52
CA THR A 126 8.17 4.51 -7.46
C THR A 126 6.72 4.64 -7.01
N VAL A 127 6.54 4.85 -5.71
CA VAL A 127 5.22 5.04 -5.09
C VAL A 127 5.15 6.44 -4.50
N THR A 128 4.12 7.19 -4.87
CA THR A 128 3.81 8.49 -4.26
C THR A 128 2.54 8.37 -3.44
N VAL A 129 2.55 8.87 -2.21
CA VAL A 129 1.44 8.82 -1.27
C VAL A 129 1.09 10.25 -0.90
N VAL A 130 -0.11 10.66 -1.29
CA VAL A 130 -0.65 11.99 -1.08
C VAL A 130 -1.76 11.90 -0.03
N PRO A 131 -1.47 12.20 1.25
CA PRO A 131 -2.49 12.34 2.28
C PRO A 131 -3.29 13.62 2.05
N VAL A 132 -4.61 13.47 1.90
CA VAL A 132 -5.51 14.58 1.65
C VAL A 132 -6.63 14.66 2.68
N VAL A 133 -7.07 15.89 2.93
CA VAL A 133 -8.29 16.24 3.65
C VAL A 133 -9.23 17.04 2.74
N PRO A 134 -10.54 17.10 3.02
CA PRO A 134 -11.42 18.06 2.35
C PRO A 134 -10.99 19.50 2.68
N GLY A 135 -10.78 20.32 1.65
CA GLY A 135 -10.58 21.77 1.74
C GLY A 135 -11.76 22.54 1.12
N GLU A 136 -11.71 23.88 1.18
CA GLU A 136 -12.84 24.73 0.74
C GLU A 136 -13.09 24.68 -0.77
N THR A 137 -12.02 24.51 -1.56
CA THR A 137 -12.07 24.53 -3.03
C THR A 137 -11.71 23.19 -3.67
N GLY A 138 -11.38 22.19 -2.85
CA GLY A 138 -10.92 20.88 -3.30
C GLY A 138 -10.14 20.15 -2.21
N PRO A 139 -9.58 18.97 -2.51
CA PRO A 139 -8.69 18.27 -1.60
C PRO A 139 -7.43 19.08 -1.30
N GLU A 140 -6.97 19.07 -0.06
CA GLU A 140 -5.74 19.74 0.39
C GLU A 140 -4.79 18.72 1.03
N VAL A 141 -3.49 18.94 0.89
CA VAL A 141 -2.45 18.09 1.51
C VAL A 141 -2.45 18.31 3.02
N THR A 142 -2.19 17.24 3.78
CA THR A 142 -1.97 17.32 5.24
C THR A 142 -0.65 16.65 5.62
N ASP A 143 -0.01 17.11 6.69
CA ASP A 143 1.21 16.51 7.23
C ASP A 143 0.97 15.29 8.14
N ALA A 144 -0.29 14.87 8.32
CA ALA A 144 -0.72 13.82 9.25
C ALA A 144 -0.25 12.40 8.88
N LEU A 145 0.26 12.16 7.67
CA LEU A 145 0.77 10.85 7.29
C LEU A 145 2.05 10.50 8.04
N SER A 146 1.99 9.39 8.78
CA SER A 146 3.14 8.80 9.47
C SER A 146 3.03 7.28 9.43
N PHE A 147 4.11 6.63 9.01
CA PHE A 147 4.25 5.18 9.03
C PHE A 147 5.74 4.82 9.12
N THR A 148 6.04 3.59 9.54
CA THR A 148 7.43 3.14 9.75
C THR A 148 8.06 2.59 8.48
N THR A 149 7.31 1.83 7.69
CA THR A 149 7.84 1.17 6.49
C THR A 149 6.77 0.98 5.43
N LEU A 150 7.14 1.19 4.17
CA LEU A 150 6.37 0.77 3.00
C LEU A 150 7.05 -0.43 2.36
N ARG A 151 6.27 -1.47 2.05
CA ARG A 151 6.73 -2.65 1.32
C ARG A 151 5.82 -2.90 0.12
N LEU A 152 6.42 -3.17 -1.04
CA LEU A 152 5.73 -3.84 -2.15
C LEU A 152 5.87 -5.35 -1.96
N ALA A 153 4.75 -6.06 -1.94
CA ALA A 153 4.70 -7.52 -1.89
C ALA A 153 4.00 -8.02 -3.16
N VAL A 154 4.66 -8.92 -3.89
CA VAL A 154 4.07 -9.62 -5.03
C VAL A 154 3.86 -11.09 -4.66
N TYR A 155 2.75 -11.64 -5.13
CA TYR A 155 2.32 -13.01 -4.84
C TYR A 155 2.16 -13.77 -6.16
N ARG A 156 2.53 -15.05 -6.13
CA ARG A 156 2.32 -16.00 -7.21
C ARG A 156 1.48 -17.16 -6.68
N ASP A 157 0.47 -17.56 -7.43
CA ASP A 157 -0.26 -18.81 -7.25
C ASP A 157 0.25 -19.79 -8.30
N ASP A 158 1.27 -20.56 -7.93
CA ASP A 158 1.92 -21.50 -8.86
C ASP A 158 0.98 -22.63 -9.31
N ARG A 159 -0.20 -22.82 -8.67
CA ARG A 159 -1.22 -23.79 -9.10
C ARG A 159 -1.93 -23.39 -10.39
N ARG A 160 -1.93 -22.09 -10.73
CA ARG A 160 -2.57 -21.59 -11.96
C ARG A 160 -1.74 -21.91 -13.22
N LEU A 161 -0.44 -22.18 -13.06
CA LEU A 161 0.44 -22.53 -14.17
C LEU A 161 0.17 -23.95 -14.71
N GLU A 162 -0.29 -24.86 -13.85
CA GLU A 162 -0.64 -26.23 -14.24
C GLU A 162 -1.94 -26.23 -15.08
N GLU A 163 -2.92 -25.42 -14.72
CA GLU A 163 -4.20 -25.29 -15.44
C GLU A 163 -4.03 -24.63 -16.83
N ASP A 164 -3.23 -23.57 -16.93
CA ASP A 164 -2.97 -22.89 -18.22
C ASP A 164 -2.17 -23.78 -19.19
N MET A 165 -1.33 -24.70 -18.69
CA MET A 165 -0.63 -25.70 -19.51
C MET A 165 -1.56 -26.82 -20.01
N GLU A 166 -2.51 -27.26 -19.19
CA GLU A 166 -3.49 -28.28 -19.58
C GLU A 166 -4.47 -27.74 -20.65
N GLU A 167 -4.83 -26.46 -20.62
CA GLU A 167 -5.67 -25.83 -21.66
C GLU A 167 -4.95 -25.67 -23.00
N GLU A 168 -3.66 -25.33 -23.04
CA GLU A 168 -2.88 -25.28 -24.29
C GLU A 168 -2.71 -26.67 -24.94
N GLU A 169 -2.47 -27.72 -24.15
CA GLU A 169 -2.39 -29.09 -24.68
C GLU A 169 -3.74 -29.57 -25.23
N ALA A 170 -4.85 -29.26 -24.55
CA ALA A 170 -6.20 -29.62 -24.99
C ALA A 170 -6.61 -28.95 -26.32
N VAL A 171 -6.17 -27.71 -26.55
CA VAL A 171 -6.40 -27.00 -27.83
C VAL A 171 -5.55 -27.61 -28.95
N SER A 172 -4.30 -27.98 -28.67
CA SER A 172 -3.39 -28.57 -29.67
C SER A 172 -3.78 -29.99 -30.13
N GLY A 173 -4.52 -30.74 -29.30
CA GLY A 173 -4.96 -32.11 -29.58
C GLY A 173 -6.19 -32.26 -30.50
N SER A 174 -6.79 -31.16 -30.95
CA SER A 174 -8.05 -31.17 -31.72
C SER A 174 -7.85 -30.91 -33.23
N HIS A 175 -7.08 -31.77 -33.91
CA HIS A 175 -7.10 -31.86 -35.38
C HIS A 175 -8.06 -32.99 -35.82
N PRO A 176 -9.10 -32.71 -36.64
CA PRO A 176 -9.97 -33.76 -37.15
C PRO A 176 -9.29 -34.49 -38.33
N GLY A 177 -9.33 -35.82 -38.31
CA GLY A 177 -9.03 -36.68 -39.46
C GLY A 177 -10.25 -36.88 -40.35
#